data_AF-A0A814QQR4-F1
#
_entry.id   AF-A0A814QQR4-F1
#
_cell.length_a   1.000
_cell.length_b   1.000
_cell.length_c   1.000
_cell.angle_alpha   90.00
_cell.angle_beta   90.00
_cell.angle_gamma   90.00
#
_symmetry.space_group_name_H-M   'P 1'
#
loop_
_entity.id
_entity.type
_entity.pdbx_description
1 polymer ?
#
loop_
_entity_poly.entity_id
_entity_poly.type
_entity_poly.pdbx_seq_one_letter_code
_entity_poly.pdbx_strand_id
1 'polypeptide(L)'
;MISYPPLSILNLPSTIFCSLNLTKLCIYVDSLDDCLYLLDGHLKQLTTFIVQINYIGNNLSIIHNTDDLFNLKSFSLTCYNITNEYDNRVIPLFHCMKNLEKLTLYIRLENRSTFVDDTHLHKKILMHMSQLHTFTFSISTMIEFNDSFHLLVDNDIQQTFTNIGYYQTTSTVNYCRESKAICHVFSLPFTFNRLEMITNRFPTIIFHHVTYLQVFDKVQFKHKFFNRIAKAFPLLKYFTISSKLLSLIDFNKYEYDYIQSCPIIQFSHLISLNMMVQNPYYIEQFLLNTKTHLPRLIELKLSYSHLKNVTKNFIRDATRHNSGNIKRLTFCDTCDFPTKFSHYFPFLNTVSYITSTR
;
A
#
# COMPACT_ATOMS: atom_id res chain seq x y z
N MET A 1 -22.74 3.48 3.15
CA MET A 1 -22.27 4.86 2.88
C MET A 1 -21.96 4.96 1.40
N ILE A 2 -22.66 5.82 0.66
CA ILE A 2 -22.41 6.02 -0.78
C ILE A 2 -21.12 6.84 -0.90
N SER A 3 -20.04 6.23 -1.38
CA SER A 3 -18.76 6.92 -1.63
C SER A 3 -18.79 7.50 -3.04
N TYR A 4 -18.95 8.82 -3.15
CA TYR A 4 -18.71 9.52 -4.39
C TYR A 4 -17.20 9.43 -4.73
N PRO A 5 -16.83 9.22 -6.00
CA PRO A 5 -15.43 9.24 -6.41
C PRO A 5 -14.83 10.62 -6.08
N PRO A 6 -13.58 10.68 -5.57
CA PRO A 6 -12.91 11.96 -5.33
C PRO A 6 -12.84 12.76 -6.64
N LEU A 7 -13.05 14.08 -6.53
CA LEU A 7 -12.74 15.00 -7.62
C LEU A 7 -11.22 14.98 -7.84
N SER A 8 -10.77 14.49 -9.00
CA SER A 8 -9.36 14.56 -9.40
C SER A 8 -9.12 15.93 -10.02
N ILE A 9 -8.30 16.75 -9.35
CA ILE A 9 -7.92 18.07 -9.86
C ILE A 9 -6.40 18.06 -10.01
N LEU A 10 -5.94 18.16 -11.26
CA LEU A 10 -4.52 18.27 -11.61
C LEU A 10 -4.22 19.72 -11.96
N ASN A 11 -3.15 20.28 -11.40
CA ASN A 11 -2.67 21.65 -11.66
C ASN A 11 -3.78 22.70 -11.45
N LEU A 12 -4.14 22.96 -10.20
CA LEU A 12 -5.09 24.02 -9.87
C LEU A 12 -4.54 25.38 -10.35
N PRO A 13 -5.22 26.09 -11.26
CA PRO A 13 -4.96 27.51 -11.44
C PRO A 13 -5.28 28.23 -10.12
N SER A 14 -4.56 29.32 -9.82
CA SER A 14 -4.71 30.15 -8.61
C SER A 14 -6.11 30.76 -8.41
N THR A 15 -7.07 30.44 -9.28
CA THR A 15 -8.49 30.78 -9.17
C THR A 15 -9.21 29.80 -8.24
N ILE A 16 -9.01 30.03 -6.96
CA ILE A 16 -9.89 29.84 -5.80
C ILE A 16 -11.23 29.11 -6.08
N PHE A 17 -11.37 27.92 -5.49
CA PHE A 17 -12.64 27.19 -5.41
C PHE A 17 -13.51 27.79 -4.28
N CYS A 18 -14.52 28.58 -4.63
CA CYS A 18 -15.46 29.17 -3.66
C CYS A 18 -16.77 28.38 -3.59
N SER A 19 -17.20 27.98 -2.39
CA SER A 19 -18.56 27.50 -2.17
C SER A 19 -19.08 27.85 -0.79
N LEU A 20 -20.26 28.47 -0.74
CA LEU A 20 -20.90 28.88 0.51
C LEU A 20 -21.67 27.76 1.21
N ASN A 21 -21.97 26.65 0.53
CA ASN A 21 -22.80 25.56 1.07
C ASN A 21 -22.07 24.21 1.14
N LEU A 22 -20.80 24.16 0.73
CA LEU A 22 -20.05 22.90 0.69
C LEU A 22 -19.65 22.48 2.09
N THR A 23 -20.27 21.42 2.60
CA THR A 23 -19.97 20.86 3.93
C THR A 23 -18.99 19.69 3.89
N LYS A 24 -18.86 19.03 2.74
CA LYS A 24 -17.95 17.90 2.54
C LYS A 24 -17.22 17.99 1.21
N LEU A 25 -15.90 17.84 1.24
CA LEU A 25 -15.04 17.83 0.07
C LEU A 25 -14.17 16.56 0.06
N CYS A 26 -14.12 15.87 -1.08
CA CYS A 26 -13.29 14.69 -1.30
C CYS A 26 -12.51 14.89 -2.60
N ILE A 27 -11.19 14.99 -2.51
CA ILE A 27 -10.34 15.34 -3.65
C ILE A 27 -9.12 14.45 -3.74
N TYR A 28 -8.60 14.37 -4.96
CA TYR A 28 -7.28 13.87 -5.26
C TYR A 28 -6.49 15.01 -5.93
N VAL A 29 -5.35 15.38 -5.34
CA VAL A 29 -4.44 16.42 -5.84
C VAL A 29 -3.02 15.87 -5.89
N ASP A 30 -2.11 16.54 -6.59
CA ASP A 30 -0.75 16.03 -6.76
C ASP A 30 0.10 16.27 -5.50
N SER A 31 0.06 17.49 -4.95
CA SER A 31 0.88 17.92 -3.82
C SER A 31 0.07 18.40 -2.61
N LEU A 32 0.71 18.44 -1.43
CA LEU A 32 0.13 19.08 -0.24
C LEU A 32 -0.13 20.58 -0.46
N ASP A 33 0.69 21.26 -1.26
CA ASP A 33 0.54 22.69 -1.54
C ASP A 33 -0.79 22.98 -2.25
N ASP A 34 -1.14 22.17 -3.25
CA ASP A 34 -2.43 22.24 -3.94
C ASP A 34 -3.61 22.07 -2.98
N CYS A 35 -3.46 21.21 -1.97
CA CYS A 35 -4.45 21.03 -0.92
C CYS A 35 -4.59 22.28 -0.03
N LEU A 36 -3.47 22.94 0.31
CA LEU A 36 -3.51 24.13 1.16
C LEU A 36 -4.14 25.33 0.44
N TYR A 37 -3.88 25.50 -0.86
CA TYR A 37 -4.53 26.55 -1.66
C TYR A 37 -6.05 26.42 -1.69
N LEU A 38 -6.60 25.21 -1.61
CA LEU A 38 -8.05 25.00 -1.52
C LEU A 38 -8.65 25.37 -0.17
N LEU A 39 -7.82 25.38 0.89
CA LEU A 39 -8.22 25.68 2.25
C LEU A 39 -8.09 27.16 2.61
N ASP A 40 -7.57 28.00 1.71
CA ASP A 40 -7.26 29.42 1.94
C ASP A 40 -8.50 30.33 1.98
N GLY A 41 -9.49 30.00 2.80
CA GLY A 41 -10.54 30.91 3.25
C GLY A 41 -11.85 30.97 2.49
N HIS A 42 -12.00 30.13 1.47
CA HIS A 42 -13.16 30.17 0.58
C HIS A 42 -14.21 29.07 0.82
N LEU A 43 -13.97 28.21 1.81
CA LEU A 43 -14.79 27.03 2.15
C LEU A 43 -15.30 27.07 3.59
N LYS A 44 -15.92 28.19 3.99
CA LYS A 44 -16.32 28.46 5.39
C LYS A 44 -17.29 27.46 6.01
N GLN A 45 -18.10 26.75 5.23
CA GLN A 45 -19.04 25.73 5.74
C GLN A 45 -18.45 24.31 5.74
N LEU A 46 -17.19 24.14 5.32
CA LEU A 46 -16.58 22.82 5.21
C LEU A 46 -16.33 22.22 6.59
N THR A 47 -17.01 21.11 6.87
CA THR A 47 -16.85 20.38 8.13
C THR A 47 -16.11 19.06 7.93
N THR A 48 -16.10 18.52 6.71
CA THR A 48 -15.40 17.26 6.38
C THR A 48 -14.52 17.43 5.14
N PHE A 49 -13.24 17.18 5.29
CA PHE A 49 -12.29 17.24 4.18
C PHE A 49 -11.48 15.95 4.06
N ILE A 50 -11.55 15.32 2.88
CA ILE A 50 -10.85 14.08 2.56
C ILE A 50 -9.94 14.37 1.37
N VAL A 51 -8.64 14.24 1.57
CA VAL A 51 -7.63 14.52 0.56
C VAL A 51 -6.72 13.31 0.36
N GLN A 52 -6.52 12.98 -0.91
CA GLN A 52 -5.52 12.04 -1.38
C GLN A 52 -4.46 12.82 -2.16
N ILE A 53 -3.19 12.64 -1.81
CA ILE A 53 -2.07 13.31 -2.46
C ILE A 53 -1.02 12.31 -2.94
N ASN A 54 -0.28 12.67 -3.98
CA ASN A 54 0.86 11.89 -4.42
C ASN A 54 2.06 12.14 -3.51
N TYR A 55 2.45 13.39 -3.29
CA TYR A 55 3.65 13.72 -2.51
C TYR A 55 3.48 14.97 -1.64
N ILE A 56 4.38 15.11 -0.67
CA ILE A 56 4.54 16.31 0.15
C ILE A 56 5.91 16.89 -0.21
N GLY A 57 5.91 18.03 -0.90
CA GLY A 57 7.15 18.69 -1.32
C GLY A 57 7.85 19.44 -0.18
N ASN A 58 9.10 19.82 -0.41
CA ASN A 58 9.93 20.55 0.56
C ASN A 58 9.69 22.07 0.53
N ASN A 59 8.70 22.53 -0.23
CA ASN A 59 8.40 23.94 -0.35
C ASN A 59 7.85 24.49 0.98
N LEU A 60 8.37 25.66 1.37
CA LEU A 60 8.02 26.39 2.58
C LEU A 60 6.72 27.17 2.44
N SER A 61 5.75 26.71 1.65
CA SER A 61 4.45 27.40 1.56
C SER A 61 3.80 27.35 2.95
N ILE A 62 3.89 28.47 3.66
CA ILE A 62 3.32 28.65 4.99
C ILE A 62 1.82 28.80 4.77
N ILE A 63 1.02 28.19 5.64
CA ILE A 63 -0.42 28.45 5.71
C ILE A 63 -0.58 29.93 6.08
N HIS A 64 -0.89 30.78 5.10
CA HIS A 64 -0.97 32.23 5.30
C HIS A 64 -2.26 32.68 6.02
N ASN A 65 -3.27 31.81 6.09
CA ASN A 65 -4.52 32.06 6.83
C ASN A 65 -5.02 30.79 7.52
N THR A 66 -4.82 30.69 8.83
CA THR A 66 -5.29 29.55 9.65
C THR A 66 -6.72 29.72 10.15
N ASP A 67 -7.31 30.91 9.97
CA ASP A 67 -8.58 31.25 10.60
C ASP A 67 -9.78 30.54 9.97
N ASP A 68 -9.69 30.08 8.72
CA ASP A 68 -10.80 29.39 8.07
C ASP A 68 -10.82 27.88 8.32
N LEU A 69 -9.78 27.32 8.97
CA LEU A 69 -9.76 25.91 9.41
C LEU A 69 -10.58 25.66 10.68
N PHE A 70 -11.12 26.71 11.32
CA PHE A 70 -11.84 26.57 12.60
C PHE A 70 -13.12 25.74 12.49
N ASN A 71 -13.76 25.61 11.32
CA ASN A 71 -15.01 24.86 11.20
C ASN A 71 -14.81 23.36 10.88
N LEU A 72 -13.58 22.93 10.60
CA LEU A 72 -13.34 21.56 10.20
C LEU A 72 -13.46 20.60 11.39
N LYS A 73 -14.39 19.65 11.28
CA LYS A 73 -14.64 18.60 12.28
C LYS A 73 -14.00 17.27 11.91
N SER A 74 -13.81 17.01 10.63
CA SER A 74 -13.24 15.76 10.12
C SER A 74 -12.21 16.04 9.02
N PHE A 75 -11.02 15.44 9.16
CA PHE A 75 -9.93 15.56 8.19
C PHE A 75 -9.35 14.19 7.90
N SER A 76 -9.14 13.89 6.63
CA SER A 76 -8.48 12.68 6.19
C SER A 76 -7.38 13.01 5.18
N LEU A 77 -6.16 12.61 5.48
CA LEU A 77 -4.99 12.74 4.62
C LEU A 77 -4.45 11.37 4.24
N THR A 78 -4.36 11.10 2.94
CA THR A 78 -3.66 9.94 2.39
C THR A 78 -2.54 10.40 1.47
N CYS A 79 -1.29 10.18 1.87
CA CYS A 79 -0.11 10.42 1.03
C CYS A 79 0.42 9.10 0.48
N TYR A 80 0.44 8.95 -0.84
CA TYR A 80 0.84 7.69 -1.47
C TYR A 80 2.37 7.53 -1.60
N ASN A 81 3.10 8.61 -1.86
CA ASN A 81 4.56 8.58 -1.90
C ASN A 81 5.16 8.75 -0.51
N ILE A 82 6.44 8.40 -0.43
CA ILE A 82 7.25 8.57 0.76
C ILE A 82 7.56 10.05 0.95
N THR A 83 7.66 10.51 2.20
CA THR A 83 8.03 11.90 2.54
C THR A 83 8.89 11.96 3.80
N ASN A 84 9.74 12.97 3.87
CA ASN A 84 10.49 13.38 5.07
C ASN A 84 9.86 14.60 5.77
N GLU A 85 8.80 15.19 5.22
CA GLU A 85 8.22 16.47 5.65
C GLU A 85 7.07 16.33 6.68
N TYR A 86 6.95 15.17 7.31
CA TYR A 86 5.88 14.89 8.29
C TYR A 86 5.92 15.85 9.48
N ASP A 87 7.06 15.98 10.15
CA ASP A 87 7.19 16.85 11.33
C ASP A 87 7.12 18.35 10.95
N ASN A 88 7.54 18.72 9.74
CA ASN A 88 7.65 20.12 9.31
C ASN A 88 6.36 20.66 8.67
N ARG A 89 5.57 19.80 8.02
CA ARG A 89 4.41 20.23 7.22
C ARG A 89 3.10 19.60 7.68
N VAL A 90 3.09 18.31 7.98
CA VAL A 90 1.86 17.60 8.35
C VAL A 90 1.47 17.91 9.80
N ILE A 91 2.43 17.86 10.74
CA ILE A 91 2.16 18.16 12.15
C ILE A 91 1.67 19.61 12.35
N PRO A 92 2.32 20.66 11.79
CA PRO A 92 1.85 22.03 11.94
C PRO A 92 0.46 22.25 11.33
N LEU A 93 0.16 21.62 10.18
CA LEU A 93 -1.18 21.66 9.59
C LEU A 93 -2.24 21.14 10.56
N PHE A 94 -1.96 20.03 11.25
CA PHE A 94 -2.88 19.50 12.26
C PHE A 94 -3.06 20.49 13.42
N HIS A 95 -1.99 21.14 13.89
CA HIS A 95 -2.09 22.12 14.97
C HIS A 95 -2.97 23.34 14.62
N CYS A 96 -3.10 23.66 13.33
CA CYS A 96 -4.04 24.69 12.87
C CYS A 96 -5.51 24.23 12.94
N MET A 97 -5.79 22.92 12.92
CA MET A 97 -7.13 22.34 12.94
C MET A 97 -7.60 22.02 14.37
N LYS A 98 -7.69 23.04 15.23
CA LYS A 98 -7.95 22.87 16.68
C LYS A 98 -9.30 22.24 17.03
N ASN A 99 -10.30 22.39 16.16
CA ASN A 99 -11.68 21.92 16.39
C ASN A 99 -11.97 20.53 15.81
N LEU A 100 -10.92 19.84 15.36
CA LEU A 100 -11.03 18.55 14.72
C LEU A 100 -11.48 17.47 15.72
N GLU A 101 -12.58 16.80 15.39
CA GLU A 101 -13.11 15.67 16.16
C GLU A 101 -12.66 14.33 15.58
N LYS A 102 -12.35 14.27 14.28
CA LYS A 102 -11.94 13.06 13.57
C LYS A 102 -10.73 13.31 12.66
N LEU A 103 -9.68 12.53 12.87
CA LEU A 103 -8.47 12.53 12.04
C LEU A 103 -8.24 11.14 11.44
N THR A 104 -8.00 11.09 10.14
CA THR A 104 -7.58 9.87 9.43
C THR A 104 -6.28 10.11 8.68
N LEU A 105 -5.24 9.34 8.97
CA LEU A 105 -3.90 9.56 8.41
C LEU A 105 -3.32 8.28 7.78
N TYR A 106 -3.04 8.29 6.49
CA TYR A 106 -2.20 7.31 5.82
C TYR A 106 -0.95 7.99 5.29
N ILE A 107 0.23 7.61 5.78
CA ILE A 107 1.49 8.25 5.39
C ILE A 107 2.67 7.29 5.45
N ARG A 108 3.64 7.51 4.56
CA ARG A 108 4.90 6.78 4.48
C ARG A 108 6.06 7.74 4.67
N LEU A 109 6.92 7.44 5.63
CA LEU A 109 8.02 8.29 6.08
C LEU A 109 9.37 7.68 5.71
N GLU A 110 10.34 8.53 5.36
CA GLU A 110 11.75 8.16 5.24
C GLU A 110 12.66 9.17 5.94
N ASN A 111 13.96 8.84 5.98
CA ASN A 111 15.02 9.70 6.52
C ASN A 111 14.77 10.13 7.97
N ARG A 112 14.08 9.29 8.75
CA ARG A 112 13.92 9.49 10.19
C ARG A 112 15.01 8.73 10.94
N SER A 113 15.47 9.31 12.04
CA SER A 113 16.34 8.64 13.01
C SER A 113 15.57 7.71 13.96
N THR A 114 14.25 7.91 14.10
CA THR A 114 13.38 7.12 14.99
C THR A 114 12.04 6.77 14.33
N PHE A 115 11.41 5.67 14.79
CA PHE A 115 10.03 5.35 14.41
C PHE A 115 9.06 6.35 15.04
N VAL A 116 7.85 6.39 14.49
CA VAL A 116 6.73 7.08 15.12
C VAL A 116 6.15 6.12 16.15
N ASP A 117 6.40 6.40 17.42
CA ASP A 117 5.91 5.65 18.58
C ASP A 117 4.71 6.36 19.22
N ASP A 118 4.14 5.77 20.27
CA ASP A 118 3.06 6.39 21.03
C ASP A 118 3.47 7.75 21.61
N THR A 119 4.68 7.86 22.17
CA THR A 119 5.18 9.10 22.75
C THR A 119 5.19 10.23 21.72
N HIS A 120 5.62 9.95 20.49
CA HIS A 120 5.63 10.90 19.38
C HIS A 120 4.20 11.31 19.01
N LEU A 121 3.30 10.35 18.77
CA LEU A 121 1.90 10.65 18.44
C LEU A 121 1.20 11.45 19.54
N HIS A 122 1.41 11.08 20.80
CA HIS A 122 0.84 11.77 21.94
C HIS A 122 1.35 13.21 22.02
N LYS A 123 2.67 13.41 22.03
CA LYS A 123 3.28 14.73 22.16
C LYS A 123 3.01 15.64 20.96
N LYS A 124 3.00 15.09 19.75
CA LYS A 124 2.93 15.88 18.52
C LYS A 124 1.51 16.04 17.98
N ILE A 125 0.57 15.16 18.30
CA ILE A 125 -0.80 15.24 17.79
C ILE A 125 -1.78 15.34 18.96
N LEU A 126 -1.87 14.30 19.78
CA LEU A 126 -2.99 14.15 20.73
C LEU A 126 -3.03 15.25 21.78
N MET A 127 -1.90 15.66 22.34
CA MET A 127 -1.81 16.75 23.32
C MET A 127 -2.28 18.11 22.77
N HIS A 128 -2.22 18.31 21.45
CA HIS A 128 -2.55 19.57 20.79
C HIS A 128 -3.97 19.60 20.22
N MET A 129 -4.68 18.47 20.19
CA MET A 129 -6.00 18.32 19.59
C MET A 129 -7.02 17.85 20.62
N SER A 130 -7.41 18.75 21.54
CA SER A 130 -8.28 18.42 22.68
C SER A 130 -9.70 17.97 22.30
N GLN A 131 -10.17 18.32 21.10
CA GLN A 131 -11.48 17.91 20.57
C GLN A 131 -11.44 16.56 19.84
N LEU A 132 -10.25 15.96 19.66
CA LEU A 132 -10.10 14.77 18.83
C LEU A 132 -10.66 13.53 19.55
N HIS A 133 -11.77 13.01 19.03
CA HIS A 133 -12.45 11.82 19.54
C HIS A 133 -12.21 10.57 18.71
N THR A 134 -11.70 10.72 17.48
CA THR A 134 -11.38 9.59 16.60
C THR A 134 -10.07 9.85 15.90
N PHE A 135 -9.08 8.98 16.11
CA PHE A 135 -7.84 8.98 15.35
C PHE A 135 -7.59 7.62 14.71
N THR A 136 -7.68 7.56 13.39
CA THR A 136 -7.39 6.37 12.59
C THR A 136 -6.14 6.60 11.80
N PHE A 137 -5.17 5.69 11.85
CA PHE A 137 -3.91 5.90 11.15
C PHE A 137 -3.28 4.62 10.62
N SER A 138 -2.42 4.82 9.63
CA SER A 138 -1.49 3.84 9.06
C SER A 138 -0.22 4.58 8.68
N ILE A 139 0.79 4.47 9.55
CA ILE A 139 2.06 5.18 9.44
C ILE A 139 3.16 4.15 9.22
N SER A 140 3.81 4.22 8.07
CA SER A 140 4.99 3.39 7.76
C SER A 140 6.23 4.26 7.82
N THR A 141 7.18 3.95 8.69
CA THR A 141 8.43 4.69 8.85
C THR A 141 9.62 3.86 8.41
N MET A 142 10.36 4.34 7.42
CA MET A 142 11.67 3.81 7.05
C MET A 142 12.76 4.53 7.85
N ILE A 143 13.53 3.74 8.61
CA ILE A 143 14.65 4.20 9.43
C ILE A 143 15.94 3.65 8.83
N GLU A 144 16.97 4.48 8.79
CA GLU A 144 18.33 4.07 8.49
C GLU A 144 19.10 3.85 9.79
N PHE A 145 19.79 2.72 9.87
CA PHE A 145 20.58 2.34 11.04
C PHE A 145 22.06 2.28 10.68
N ASN A 146 22.89 2.77 11.58
CA ASN A 146 24.32 2.46 11.57
C ASN A 146 24.54 1.09 12.22
N ASP A 147 25.68 0.45 11.96
CA ASP A 147 26.01 -0.96 12.33
C ASP A 147 25.83 -1.34 13.82
N SER A 148 25.55 -0.37 14.70
CA SER A 148 25.35 -0.55 16.15
C SER A 148 23.89 -0.64 16.61
N PHE A 149 22.91 -0.69 15.71
CA PHE A 149 21.50 -0.68 16.12
C PHE A 149 21.03 -2.07 16.59
N HIS A 150 20.60 -2.15 17.85
CA HIS A 150 19.91 -3.34 18.37
C HIS A 150 18.66 -3.61 17.53
N LEU A 151 18.52 -4.85 17.04
CA LEU A 151 17.36 -5.27 16.26
C LEU A 151 16.08 -5.15 17.11
N LEU A 152 15.34 -4.04 16.94
CA LEU A 152 13.97 -3.87 17.43
C LEU A 152 13.08 -5.05 17.00
N VAL A 153 12.41 -5.68 17.95
CA VAL A 153 11.42 -6.73 17.69
C VAL A 153 10.03 -6.09 17.65
N ASP A 154 9.08 -6.71 16.94
CA ASP A 154 7.68 -6.25 16.85
C ASP A 154 7.09 -5.89 18.22
N ASN A 155 7.40 -6.70 19.24
CA ASN A 155 6.94 -6.51 20.61
C ASN A 155 7.45 -5.22 21.25
N ASP A 156 8.70 -4.81 20.98
CA ASP A 156 9.28 -3.60 21.59
C ASP A 156 8.50 -2.36 21.13
N ILE A 157 8.13 -2.32 19.85
CA ILE A 157 7.33 -1.23 19.29
C ILE A 157 5.89 -1.33 19.77
N GLN A 158 5.30 -2.52 19.76
CA GLN A 158 3.92 -2.70 20.20
C GLN A 158 3.73 -2.31 21.67
N GLN A 159 4.73 -2.55 22.52
CA GLN A 159 4.72 -2.14 23.93
C GLN A 159 4.62 -0.62 24.12
N THR A 160 5.14 0.18 23.18
CA THR A 160 5.00 1.65 23.25
C THR A 160 3.53 2.08 23.16
N PHE A 161 2.68 1.32 22.47
CA PHE A 161 1.26 1.67 22.24
C PHE A 161 0.31 1.16 23.32
N THR A 162 0.83 0.66 24.45
CA THR A 162 0.00 0.10 25.55
C THR A 162 -0.78 1.15 26.33
N ASN A 163 -0.36 2.42 26.29
CA ASN A 163 -0.96 3.51 27.06
C ASN A 163 -2.04 4.31 26.31
N ILE A 164 -2.34 3.98 25.05
CA ILE A 164 -3.44 4.61 24.32
C ILE A 164 -4.76 4.02 24.79
N GLY A 165 -5.41 4.70 25.74
CA GLY A 165 -6.73 4.30 26.26
C GLY A 165 -7.88 4.33 25.24
N TYR A 166 -7.65 4.82 24.01
CA TYR A 166 -8.71 5.13 23.05
C TYR A 166 -8.78 4.19 21.83
N TYR A 167 -7.74 3.41 21.49
CA TYR A 167 -7.75 2.54 20.28
C TYR A 167 -6.87 1.29 20.39
N GLN A 168 -7.35 0.17 19.85
CA GLN A 168 -6.50 -0.99 19.59
C GLN A 168 -5.52 -0.64 18.46
N THR A 169 -4.22 -0.71 18.75
CA THR A 169 -3.14 -0.46 17.78
C THR A 169 -2.37 -1.75 17.53
N THR A 170 -1.85 -1.92 16.32
CA THR A 170 -0.93 -3.00 15.97
C THR A 170 0.26 -2.44 15.21
N SER A 171 1.41 -3.08 15.36
CA SER A 171 2.64 -2.74 14.66
C SER A 171 3.26 -3.97 14.00
N THR A 172 4.03 -3.73 12.95
CA THR A 172 4.91 -4.73 12.31
C THR A 172 6.24 -4.08 11.95
N VAL A 173 7.35 -4.73 12.26
CA VAL A 173 8.71 -4.24 12.03
C VAL A 173 9.42 -5.17 11.05
N ASN A 174 9.92 -4.55 10.00
CA ASN A 174 10.42 -5.23 8.82
C ASN A 174 11.83 -4.74 8.49
N TYR A 175 12.81 -5.65 8.46
CA TYR A 175 14.19 -5.30 8.13
C TYR A 175 14.45 -5.46 6.64
N CYS A 176 14.34 -4.37 5.87
CA CYS A 176 14.33 -4.41 4.40
C CYS A 176 15.72 -4.37 3.75
N ARG A 177 16.75 -3.79 4.40
CA ARG A 177 18.16 -3.77 3.93
C ARG A 177 19.13 -4.02 5.09
N GLU A 178 20.44 -4.11 4.82
CA GLU A 178 21.46 -4.28 5.87
C GLU A 178 21.45 -3.11 6.86
N SER A 179 21.12 -1.90 6.37
CA SER A 179 21.05 -0.67 7.17
C SER A 179 19.67 0.00 7.18
N LYS A 180 18.58 -0.67 6.77
CA LYS A 180 17.23 -0.06 6.81
C LYS A 180 16.16 -0.99 7.37
N ALA A 181 15.32 -0.45 8.26
CA ALA A 181 14.05 -1.08 8.65
C ALA A 181 12.86 -0.21 8.31
N ILE A 182 11.73 -0.87 8.13
CA ILE A 182 10.41 -0.29 7.96
C ILE A 182 9.58 -0.71 9.17
N CYS A 183 9.17 0.25 9.99
CA CYS A 183 8.20 0.05 11.05
C CYS A 183 6.84 0.54 10.53
N HIS A 184 5.84 -0.35 10.49
CA HIS A 184 4.48 0.01 10.16
C HIS A 184 3.62 -0.07 11.42
N VAL A 185 3.00 1.04 11.81
CA VAL A 185 2.03 1.12 12.91
C VAL A 185 0.67 1.53 12.33
N PHE A 186 -0.39 0.85 12.75
CA PHE A 186 -1.76 1.20 12.32
C PHE A 186 -2.81 0.92 13.39
N SER A 187 -3.89 1.70 13.35
CA SER A 187 -5.07 1.54 14.19
C SER A 187 -5.98 0.40 13.70
N LEU A 188 -6.67 -0.26 14.63
CA LEU A 188 -7.69 -1.27 14.35
C LEU A 188 -9.12 -0.76 14.63
N PRO A 189 -10.12 -1.20 13.83
CA PRO A 189 -9.99 -2.02 12.63
C PRO A 189 -9.31 -1.25 11.48
N PHE A 190 -8.58 -1.96 10.62
CA PHE A 190 -7.91 -1.32 9.48
C PHE A 190 -8.94 -0.87 8.41
N THR A 191 -8.98 0.43 8.14
CA THR A 191 -10.02 1.05 7.28
C THR A 191 -9.50 1.51 5.92
N PHE A 192 -8.19 1.44 5.67
CA PHE A 192 -7.60 1.90 4.41
C PHE A 192 -7.73 0.85 3.31
N ASN A 193 -7.76 1.32 2.06
CA ASN A 193 -7.89 0.46 0.89
C ASN A 193 -6.54 -0.05 0.33
N ARG A 194 -5.43 0.52 0.79
CA ARG A 194 -4.06 0.14 0.42
C ARG A 194 -3.29 -0.32 1.65
N LEU A 195 -2.47 -1.34 1.46
CA LEU A 195 -1.48 -1.78 2.41
C LEU A 195 -0.20 -2.11 1.65
N GLU A 196 0.89 -1.43 1.98
CA GLU A 196 2.12 -1.48 1.18
C GLU A 196 3.33 -1.81 2.04
N MET A 197 4.36 -2.39 1.40
CA MET A 197 5.65 -2.72 2.03
C MET A 197 5.53 -3.65 3.24
N ILE A 198 4.54 -4.54 3.23
CA ILE A 198 4.40 -5.57 4.26
C ILE A 198 5.25 -6.81 3.94
N THR A 199 5.72 -7.51 4.97
CA THR A 199 6.52 -8.74 4.84
C THR A 199 5.67 -9.98 5.16
N ASN A 200 6.34 -11.13 5.35
CA ASN A 200 5.74 -12.32 5.95
C ASN A 200 5.28 -12.17 7.42
N ARG A 201 5.40 -10.99 8.06
CA ARG A 201 5.07 -10.76 9.48
C ARG A 201 3.77 -10.00 9.78
N PHE A 202 2.86 -9.84 8.79
CA PHE A 202 1.60 -9.15 9.06
C PHE A 202 0.69 -9.93 10.07
N PRO A 203 -0.10 -9.23 10.90
CA PRO A 203 -0.91 -9.84 11.95
C PRO A 203 -2.03 -10.73 11.40
N THR A 204 -2.47 -11.69 12.22
CA THR A 204 -3.57 -12.61 11.89
C THR A 204 -4.93 -11.93 12.07
N ILE A 205 -5.19 -10.90 11.25
CA ILE A 205 -6.48 -10.18 11.19
C ILE A 205 -7.02 -10.17 9.76
N ILE A 206 -8.30 -9.86 9.62
CA ILE A 206 -8.95 -9.71 8.30
C ILE A 206 -8.98 -8.23 7.94
N PHE A 207 -8.35 -7.89 6.81
CA PHE A 207 -8.30 -6.56 6.25
C PHE A 207 -9.45 -6.37 5.26
N HIS A 208 -10.65 -6.12 5.79
CA HIS A 208 -11.89 -6.03 5.00
C HIS A 208 -11.88 -4.97 3.89
N HIS A 209 -11.12 -3.88 4.06
CA HIS A 209 -11.13 -2.73 3.14
C HIS A 209 -9.98 -2.77 2.11
N VAL A 210 -8.96 -3.59 2.34
CA VAL A 210 -7.75 -3.59 1.51
C VAL A 210 -8.04 -4.24 0.16
N THR A 211 -7.86 -3.44 -0.89
CA THR A 211 -8.00 -3.85 -2.29
C THR A 211 -6.68 -3.80 -3.05
N TYR A 212 -5.68 -3.09 -2.52
CA TYR A 212 -4.33 -3.03 -3.06
C TYR A 212 -3.33 -3.49 -1.99
N LEU A 213 -2.53 -4.49 -2.34
CA LEU A 213 -1.52 -5.05 -1.47
C LEU A 213 -0.16 -5.07 -2.16
N GLN A 214 0.87 -4.58 -1.47
CA GLN A 214 2.25 -4.75 -1.89
C GLN A 214 3.04 -5.46 -0.80
N VAL A 215 3.54 -6.66 -1.12
CA VAL A 215 4.40 -7.44 -0.24
C VAL A 215 5.84 -7.38 -0.72
N PHE A 216 6.76 -7.22 0.23
CA PHE A 216 8.20 -7.29 -0.01
C PHE A 216 8.86 -8.09 1.11
N ASP A 217 9.77 -8.99 0.77
CA ASP A 217 10.56 -9.70 1.77
C ASP A 217 11.94 -10.09 1.23
N LYS A 218 12.92 -10.16 2.13
CA LYS A 218 14.24 -10.74 1.85
C LYS A 218 14.15 -12.26 1.75
N VAL A 219 13.22 -12.86 2.49
CA VAL A 219 12.97 -14.30 2.47
C VAL A 219 11.90 -14.62 1.44
N GLN A 220 12.00 -15.79 0.83
CA GLN A 220 11.02 -16.24 -0.13
C GLN A 220 9.66 -16.53 0.53
N PHE A 221 8.58 -16.01 -0.05
CA PHE A 221 7.22 -16.41 0.28
C PHE A 221 6.90 -17.86 -0.10
N LYS A 222 6.35 -18.63 0.84
CA LYS A 222 5.93 -20.02 0.62
C LYS A 222 4.44 -20.12 0.34
N HIS A 223 3.96 -21.28 -0.12
CA HIS A 223 2.53 -21.54 -0.37
C HIS A 223 1.61 -21.11 0.80
N LYS A 224 1.99 -21.46 2.05
CA LYS A 224 1.24 -21.09 3.26
C LYS A 224 1.06 -19.58 3.43
N PHE A 225 2.04 -18.77 2.98
CA PHE A 225 1.94 -17.32 2.99
C PHE A 225 0.83 -16.84 2.04
N PHE A 226 0.79 -17.33 0.80
CA PHE A 226 -0.25 -16.94 -0.16
C PHE A 226 -1.65 -17.36 0.29
N ASN A 227 -1.78 -18.51 0.96
CA ASN A 227 -3.03 -18.91 1.59
C ASN A 227 -3.45 -17.93 2.71
N ARG A 228 -2.48 -17.49 3.53
CA ARG A 228 -2.74 -16.46 4.54
C ARG A 228 -3.17 -15.13 3.92
N ILE A 229 -2.58 -14.73 2.79
CA ILE A 229 -2.98 -13.53 2.04
C ILE A 229 -4.44 -13.68 1.57
N ALA A 230 -4.79 -14.78 0.92
CA ALA A 230 -6.15 -14.98 0.41
C ALA A 230 -7.22 -14.90 1.51
N LYS A 231 -6.90 -15.39 2.73
CA LYS A 231 -7.79 -15.33 3.90
C LYS A 231 -7.83 -13.93 4.52
N ALA A 232 -6.69 -13.26 4.64
CA ALA A 232 -6.60 -11.96 5.29
C ALA A 232 -7.10 -10.81 4.41
N PHE A 233 -7.07 -10.97 3.07
CA PHE A 233 -7.41 -9.92 2.11
C PHE A 233 -8.52 -10.39 1.15
N PRO A 234 -9.76 -10.60 1.64
CA PRO A 234 -10.82 -11.21 0.84
C PRO A 234 -11.24 -10.36 -0.37
N LEU A 235 -11.03 -9.04 -0.35
CA LEU A 235 -11.38 -8.11 -1.44
C LEU A 235 -10.18 -7.67 -2.28
N LEU A 236 -9.05 -8.39 -2.22
CA LEU A 236 -7.82 -8.03 -2.93
C LEU A 236 -8.03 -7.97 -4.44
N LYS A 237 -7.75 -6.81 -5.04
CA LYS A 237 -7.85 -6.55 -6.49
C LYS A 237 -6.48 -6.38 -7.17
N TYR A 238 -5.54 -5.77 -6.48
CA TYR A 238 -4.21 -5.47 -7.00
C TYR A 238 -3.18 -6.05 -6.05
N PHE A 239 -2.35 -6.98 -6.55
CA PHE A 239 -1.34 -7.63 -5.72
C PHE A 239 0.04 -7.47 -6.35
N THR A 240 0.92 -6.78 -5.65
CA THR A 240 2.34 -6.65 -6.01
C THR A 240 3.19 -7.50 -5.08
N ILE A 241 4.03 -8.33 -5.67
CA ILE A 241 5.00 -9.18 -4.98
C ILE A 241 6.39 -8.76 -5.44
N SER A 242 7.25 -8.41 -4.48
CA SER A 242 8.66 -8.18 -4.72
C SER A 242 9.51 -8.98 -3.72
N SER A 243 10.65 -9.50 -4.18
CA SER A 243 11.61 -10.21 -3.34
C SER A 243 13.02 -9.97 -3.87
N LYS A 244 14.00 -9.85 -2.97
CA LYS A 244 15.39 -9.49 -3.31
C LYS A 244 16.29 -10.71 -3.57
N LEU A 245 15.92 -11.91 -3.13
CA LEU A 245 16.83 -13.06 -3.13
C LEU A 245 16.68 -13.98 -4.36
N LEU A 246 17.81 -14.38 -4.93
CA LEU A 246 17.97 -15.28 -6.08
C LEU A 246 18.29 -16.74 -5.68
N SER A 247 18.25 -17.10 -4.39
CA SER A 247 18.57 -18.48 -4.01
C SER A 247 17.60 -19.44 -4.68
N LEU A 248 18.12 -20.37 -5.48
CA LEU A 248 17.38 -21.50 -6.01
C LEU A 248 16.70 -22.21 -4.83
N ILE A 249 15.45 -22.56 -5.02
CA ILE A 249 14.66 -23.20 -3.98
C ILE A 249 15.11 -24.64 -3.89
N ASP A 250 15.70 -25.04 -2.77
CA ASP A 250 15.67 -26.43 -2.36
C ASP A 250 14.34 -26.67 -1.64
N PHE A 251 13.33 -27.04 -2.41
CA PHE A 251 12.16 -27.68 -1.82
C PHE A 251 12.62 -29.01 -1.27
N ASN A 252 12.64 -29.14 0.06
CA ASN A 252 12.71 -30.47 0.64
C ASN A 252 11.42 -31.22 0.27
N LYS A 253 11.51 -32.55 0.17
CA LYS A 253 10.38 -33.42 -0.20
C LYS A 253 9.11 -33.14 0.61
N TYR A 254 9.28 -32.84 1.90
CA TYR A 254 8.18 -32.50 2.81
C TYR A 254 7.36 -31.27 2.37
N GLU A 255 8.01 -30.24 1.84
CA GLU A 255 7.31 -29.03 1.38
C GLU A 255 6.53 -29.28 0.09
N TYR A 256 7.03 -30.18 -0.78
CA TYR A 256 6.31 -30.60 -1.97
C TYR A 256 5.05 -31.41 -1.62
N ASP A 257 5.17 -32.40 -0.73
CA ASP A 257 4.05 -33.22 -0.25
C ASP A 257 2.99 -32.35 0.48
N TYR A 258 3.44 -31.33 1.22
CA TYR A 258 2.55 -30.35 1.84
C TYR A 258 1.77 -29.52 0.82
N ILE A 259 2.42 -29.04 -0.25
CA ILE A 259 1.74 -28.26 -1.29
C ILE A 259 0.69 -29.09 -2.02
N GLN A 260 0.96 -30.38 -2.27
CA GLN A 260 0.01 -31.26 -2.95
C GLN A 260 -1.24 -31.56 -2.12
N SER A 261 -1.12 -31.54 -0.79
CA SER A 261 -2.24 -31.77 0.13
C SER A 261 -3.01 -30.49 0.49
N CYS A 262 -2.51 -29.31 0.10
CA CYS A 262 -3.19 -28.04 0.37
C CYS A 262 -4.37 -27.79 -0.59
N PRO A 263 -5.47 -27.18 -0.10
CA PRO A 263 -6.54 -26.74 -0.97
C PRO A 263 -6.06 -25.65 -1.92
N ILE A 264 -6.66 -25.60 -3.11
CA ILE A 264 -6.39 -24.55 -4.11
C ILE A 264 -6.66 -23.18 -3.49
N ILE A 265 -5.68 -22.28 -3.57
CA ILE A 265 -5.84 -20.91 -3.07
C ILE A 265 -6.71 -20.14 -4.04
N GLN A 266 -7.78 -19.50 -3.55
CA GLN A 266 -8.66 -18.71 -4.38
C GLN A 266 -8.46 -17.21 -4.14
N PHE A 267 -8.18 -16.46 -5.22
CA PHE A 267 -8.22 -15.00 -5.21
C PHE A 267 -9.39 -14.51 -6.07
N SER A 268 -10.59 -14.53 -5.50
CA SER A 268 -11.85 -14.26 -6.21
C SER A 268 -11.93 -12.89 -6.89
N HIS A 269 -11.21 -11.89 -6.37
CA HIS A 269 -11.30 -10.50 -6.79
C HIS A 269 -10.02 -9.97 -7.45
N LEU A 270 -8.97 -10.79 -7.58
CA LEU A 270 -7.68 -10.33 -8.09
C LEU A 270 -7.78 -10.03 -9.59
N ILE A 271 -7.53 -8.77 -9.95
CA ILE A 271 -7.61 -8.22 -11.30
C ILE A 271 -6.21 -8.05 -11.90
N SER A 272 -5.26 -7.57 -11.08
CA SER A 272 -3.89 -7.32 -11.51
C SER A 272 -2.91 -7.99 -10.56
N LEU A 273 -2.01 -8.77 -11.13
CA LEU A 273 -0.92 -9.43 -10.42
C LEU A 273 0.41 -8.92 -10.97
N ASN A 274 1.17 -8.27 -10.10
CA ASN A 274 2.47 -7.74 -10.40
C ASN A 274 3.56 -8.55 -9.68
N MET A 275 4.24 -9.37 -10.44
CA MET A 275 5.35 -10.22 -10.03
C MET A 275 6.64 -9.70 -10.65
N MET A 276 7.13 -8.55 -10.18
CA MET A 276 8.47 -8.01 -10.48
C MET A 276 9.62 -8.85 -9.89
N VAL A 277 9.36 -10.12 -9.65
CA VAL A 277 10.19 -11.06 -8.91
C VAL A 277 11.09 -11.83 -9.85
N GLN A 278 12.28 -12.13 -9.36
CA GLN A 278 13.26 -12.94 -10.05
C GLN A 278 13.04 -14.45 -9.85
N ASN A 279 11.99 -14.88 -9.12
CA ASN A 279 11.77 -16.29 -8.81
C ASN A 279 10.61 -16.89 -9.62
N PRO A 280 10.86 -17.85 -10.53
CA PRO A 280 9.83 -18.50 -11.35
C PRO A 280 8.79 -19.28 -10.52
N TYR A 281 9.10 -19.64 -9.26
CA TYR A 281 8.14 -20.32 -8.39
C TYR A 281 6.88 -19.51 -8.13
N TYR A 282 6.97 -18.18 -8.04
CA TYR A 282 5.78 -17.37 -7.83
C TYR A 282 4.86 -17.41 -9.04
N ILE A 283 5.44 -17.34 -10.23
CA ILE A 283 4.70 -17.50 -11.48
C ILE A 283 4.06 -18.88 -11.52
N GLU A 284 4.79 -19.94 -11.13
CA GLU A 284 4.21 -21.27 -11.04
C GLU A 284 3.08 -21.36 -10.01
N GLN A 285 3.27 -20.81 -8.81
CA GLN A 285 2.27 -20.79 -7.74
C GLN A 285 0.96 -20.14 -8.19
N PHE A 286 1.02 -19.03 -8.90
CA PHE A 286 -0.17 -18.30 -9.35
C PHE A 286 -0.77 -18.85 -10.65
N LEU A 287 0.05 -19.31 -11.61
CA LEU A 287 -0.47 -19.75 -12.90
C LEU A 287 -0.92 -21.21 -12.91
N LEU A 288 -0.36 -22.10 -12.08
CA LEU A 288 -0.86 -23.48 -12.01
C LEU A 288 -2.27 -23.52 -11.42
N ASN A 289 -3.21 -24.06 -12.18
CA ASN A 289 -4.60 -24.24 -11.75
C ASN A 289 -4.77 -25.20 -10.56
N THR A 290 -3.81 -26.10 -10.31
CA THR A 290 -3.80 -26.99 -9.14
C THR A 290 -3.32 -26.29 -7.87
N LYS A 291 -2.74 -25.09 -7.96
CA LYS A 291 -2.20 -24.34 -6.81
C LYS A 291 -3.05 -23.12 -6.47
N THR A 292 -3.49 -22.40 -7.49
CA THR A 292 -4.25 -21.15 -7.33
C THR A 292 -5.35 -21.05 -8.38
N HIS A 293 -6.50 -20.46 -8.02
CA HIS A 293 -7.58 -20.12 -8.94
C HIS A 293 -7.75 -18.59 -9.02
N LEU A 294 -7.64 -18.05 -10.23
CA LEU A 294 -7.61 -16.62 -10.53
C LEU A 294 -8.70 -16.21 -11.53
N PRO A 295 -9.99 -16.30 -11.18
CA PRO A 295 -11.09 -16.17 -12.14
C PRO A 295 -11.19 -14.79 -12.80
N ARG A 296 -10.65 -13.74 -12.17
CA ARG A 296 -10.76 -12.34 -12.61
C ARG A 296 -9.45 -11.71 -13.05
N LEU A 297 -8.38 -12.50 -13.19
CA LEU A 297 -7.08 -11.97 -13.59
C LEU A 297 -7.14 -11.44 -15.02
N ILE A 298 -6.89 -10.15 -15.17
CA ILE A 298 -6.93 -9.42 -16.44
C ILE A 298 -5.55 -8.87 -16.80
N GLU A 299 -4.75 -8.53 -15.79
CA GLU A 299 -3.44 -7.93 -15.98
C GLU A 299 -2.35 -8.69 -15.24
N LEU A 300 -1.25 -8.97 -15.94
CA LEU A 300 -0.14 -9.72 -15.41
C LEU A 300 1.18 -9.04 -15.79
N LYS A 301 2.01 -8.75 -14.78
CA LYS A 301 3.32 -8.12 -14.94
C LYS A 301 4.41 -9.02 -14.37
N LEU A 302 5.38 -9.43 -15.18
CA LEU A 302 6.40 -10.42 -14.81
C LEU A 302 7.55 -10.51 -15.82
N SER A 303 8.54 -11.36 -15.56
CA SER A 303 9.59 -11.69 -16.55
C SER A 303 9.13 -12.73 -17.57
N TYR A 304 9.28 -12.40 -18.86
CA TYR A 304 9.00 -13.25 -20.00
C TYR A 304 9.79 -14.57 -19.95
N SER A 305 11.09 -14.50 -19.66
CA SER A 305 11.92 -15.71 -19.57
C SER A 305 11.40 -16.70 -18.52
N HIS A 306 10.98 -16.21 -17.35
CA HIS A 306 10.36 -17.05 -16.33
C HIS A 306 8.99 -17.59 -16.73
N LEU A 307 8.15 -16.78 -17.39
CA LEU A 307 6.88 -17.24 -17.93
C LEU A 307 7.07 -18.36 -18.95
N LYS A 308 8.00 -18.18 -19.89
CA LYS A 308 8.35 -19.17 -20.90
C LYS A 308 8.78 -20.48 -20.24
N ASN A 309 9.60 -20.42 -19.18
CA ASN A 309 10.02 -21.61 -18.44
C ASN A 309 8.84 -22.31 -17.75
N VAL A 310 8.04 -21.59 -16.97
CA VAL A 310 6.91 -22.17 -16.21
C VAL A 310 5.86 -22.80 -17.11
N THR A 311 5.59 -22.17 -18.26
CA THR A 311 4.62 -22.63 -19.26
C THR A 311 5.20 -23.68 -20.22
N LYS A 312 6.48 -24.05 -20.07
CA LYS A 312 7.24 -24.92 -20.98
C LYS A 312 7.14 -24.46 -22.44
N ASN A 313 7.44 -23.19 -22.70
CA ASN A 313 7.26 -22.54 -23.99
C ASN A 313 5.79 -22.55 -24.45
N PHE A 314 4.88 -22.23 -23.53
CA PHE A 314 3.43 -22.11 -23.77
C PHE A 314 2.76 -23.40 -24.25
N ILE A 315 3.26 -24.57 -23.83
CA ILE A 315 2.66 -25.88 -24.13
C ILE A 315 2.00 -26.54 -22.90
N ARG A 316 2.22 -25.99 -21.69
CA ARG A 316 1.68 -26.56 -20.44
C ARG A 316 0.24 -26.10 -20.21
N ASP A 317 -0.72 -26.97 -20.47
CA ASP A 317 -2.16 -26.64 -20.33
C ASP A 317 -2.58 -26.30 -18.89
N ALA A 318 -1.95 -26.91 -17.88
CA ALA A 318 -2.27 -26.65 -16.47
C ALA A 318 -2.11 -25.18 -16.06
N THR A 319 -1.27 -24.42 -16.77
CA THR A 319 -1.04 -23.00 -16.53
C THR A 319 -1.89 -22.08 -17.41
N ARG A 320 -2.58 -22.65 -18.42
CA ARG A 320 -3.39 -21.90 -19.39
C ARG A 320 -4.69 -21.39 -18.78
N HIS A 321 -5.29 -22.14 -17.85
CA HIS A 321 -6.56 -21.79 -17.23
C HIS A 321 -6.55 -20.39 -16.58
N ASN A 322 -5.57 -20.12 -15.69
CA ASN A 322 -5.43 -18.80 -15.07
C ASN A 322 -4.93 -17.72 -16.04
N SER A 323 -4.38 -18.11 -17.18
CA SER A 323 -3.87 -17.19 -18.20
C SER A 323 -4.95 -16.79 -19.22
N GLY A 324 -6.03 -17.57 -19.32
CA GLY A 324 -7.02 -17.45 -20.38
C GLY A 324 -7.73 -16.10 -20.44
N ASN A 325 -7.91 -15.43 -19.28
CA ASN A 325 -8.64 -14.15 -19.17
C ASN A 325 -7.75 -12.90 -19.27
N ILE A 326 -6.44 -13.08 -19.42
CA ILE A 326 -5.48 -11.97 -19.43
C ILE A 326 -5.64 -11.14 -20.70
N LYS A 327 -5.78 -9.83 -20.50
CA LYS A 327 -5.88 -8.83 -21.57
C LYS A 327 -4.66 -7.93 -21.66
N ARG A 328 -3.88 -7.82 -20.59
CA ARG A 328 -2.67 -6.98 -20.52
C ARG A 328 -1.50 -7.76 -19.95
N LEU A 329 -0.41 -7.82 -20.72
CA LEU A 329 0.87 -8.35 -20.28
C LEU A 329 1.90 -7.23 -20.25
N THR A 330 2.63 -7.13 -19.14
CA THR A 330 3.76 -6.22 -19.01
C THR A 330 5.01 -7.02 -18.70
N PHE A 331 6.03 -6.95 -19.55
CA PHE A 331 7.28 -7.68 -19.38
C PHE A 331 8.43 -6.81 -18.88
N CYS A 332 9.32 -7.40 -18.09
CA CYS A 332 10.55 -6.76 -17.59
C CYS A 332 11.76 -6.92 -18.55
N ASP A 333 11.64 -7.83 -19.51
CA ASP A 333 12.69 -8.34 -20.40
C ASP A 333 12.17 -8.43 -21.84
N THR A 334 13.09 -8.51 -22.80
CA THR A 334 12.76 -8.67 -24.21
C THR A 334 12.09 -10.01 -24.49
N CYS A 335 11.22 -10.05 -25.50
CA CYS A 335 10.37 -11.21 -25.77
C CYS A 335 10.47 -11.65 -27.23
N ASP A 336 10.70 -12.95 -27.43
CA ASP A 336 10.52 -13.63 -28.73
C ASP A 336 9.31 -14.55 -28.62
N PHE A 337 8.15 -14.10 -29.10
CA PHE A 337 6.89 -14.83 -28.95
C PHE A 337 6.83 -16.05 -29.88
N PRO A 338 6.67 -17.28 -29.35
CA PRO A 338 6.45 -18.45 -30.18
C PRO A 338 5.03 -18.44 -30.76
N THR A 339 4.81 -19.23 -31.81
CA THR A 339 3.50 -19.37 -32.48
C THR A 339 2.35 -19.73 -31.54
N LYS A 340 2.63 -20.50 -30.48
CA LYS A 340 1.63 -20.92 -29.48
C LYS A 340 1.25 -19.83 -28.48
N PHE A 341 1.93 -18.68 -28.48
CA PHE A 341 1.69 -17.60 -27.53
C PHE A 341 0.24 -17.07 -27.57
N SER A 342 -0.30 -16.85 -28.77
CA SER A 342 -1.67 -16.36 -28.96
C SER A 342 -2.74 -17.36 -28.47
N HIS A 343 -2.49 -18.67 -28.61
CA HIS A 343 -3.38 -19.70 -28.08
C HIS A 343 -3.42 -19.70 -26.53
N TYR A 344 -2.34 -19.24 -25.93
CA TYR A 344 -2.16 -19.19 -24.50
C TYR A 344 -2.84 -17.97 -23.85
N PHE A 345 -2.92 -16.86 -24.59
CA PHE A 345 -3.57 -15.61 -24.18
C PHE A 345 -4.61 -15.15 -25.22
N PRO A 346 -5.76 -15.82 -25.31
CA PRO A 346 -6.73 -15.60 -26.39
C PRO A 346 -7.39 -14.21 -26.37
N PHE A 347 -7.39 -13.52 -25.23
CA PHE A 347 -7.98 -12.18 -25.07
C PHE A 347 -6.94 -11.06 -24.91
N LEU A 348 -5.68 -11.33 -25.28
CA LEU A 348 -4.59 -10.37 -25.12
C LEU A 348 -4.78 -9.17 -26.05
N ASN A 349 -4.92 -7.98 -25.46
CA ASN A 349 -5.08 -6.73 -26.20
C ASN A 349 -3.80 -5.89 -26.21
N THR A 350 -3.00 -6.00 -25.16
CA THR A 350 -1.83 -5.12 -24.98
C THR A 350 -0.67 -5.91 -24.40
N VAL A 351 0.49 -5.75 -25.04
CA VAL A 351 1.79 -6.15 -24.51
C VAL A 351 2.63 -4.89 -24.37
N SER A 352 3.18 -4.66 -23.18
CA SER A 352 4.07 -3.55 -22.90
C SER A 352 5.35 -4.01 -22.23
N TYR A 353 6.34 -3.14 -22.23
CA TYR A 353 7.65 -3.41 -21.65
C TYR A 353 7.96 -2.33 -20.63
N ILE A 354 8.55 -2.74 -19.51
CA ILE A 354 9.06 -1.80 -18.53
C ILE A 354 10.38 -1.28 -19.09
N THR A 355 10.36 -0.09 -19.66
CA THR A 355 11.59 0.64 -19.94
C THR A 355 12.22 0.98 -18.59
N SER A 356 13.35 0.35 -18.27
CA SER A 356 14.16 0.80 -17.14
C SER A 356 14.65 2.22 -17.46
N THR A 357 13.96 3.24 -16.98
CA THR A 357 14.57 4.54 -16.77
C THR A 357 15.62 4.33 -15.69
N ARG A 358 16.88 4.30 -16.11
CA ARG A 358 18.05 4.22 -15.23
C ARG A 358 18.10 5.40 -14.29
#